data_AF-A0A350TI47-F1
#
_entry.id   AF-A0A350TI47-F1
#
_cell.length_a   1.000
_cell.length_b   1.000
_cell.length_c   1.000
_cell.angle_alpha   90.00
_cell.angle_beta   90.00
_cell.angle_gamma   90.00
#
_symmetry.space_group_name_H-M   'P 1'
#
loop_
_entity.id
_entity.type
_entity.pdbx_description
1 polymer ?
#
loop_
_entity_poly.entity_id
_entity_poly.type
_entity_poly.pdbx_seq_one_letter_code
_entity_poly.pdbx_strand_id
1 'polypeptide(L)'
;MKSNPVKVSGKLFRYDFDHSVVEYIIKADAETIDAEIEWEQKHGSQLYGVGADGYIVLASAGLRKENWTNTAARKEYLSGWADELEEEATCLADDFVQYELPNMMKEAAK
;
A
#
# COMPACT_ATOMS: atom_id res chain seq x y z
N MET A 1 -13.58 -3.74 12.14
CA MET A 1 -14.48 -3.41 11.03
C MET A 1 -13.75 -2.45 10.10
N LYS A 2 -13.76 -2.69 8.79
CA LYS A 2 -13.11 -1.80 7.81
C LYS A 2 -14.13 -1.01 7.00
N SER A 3 -13.81 0.22 6.64
CA SER A 3 -14.65 1.01 5.73
C SER A 3 -14.56 0.50 4.30
N ASN A 4 -15.49 0.94 3.45
CA ASN A 4 -15.29 0.85 2.01
C ASN A 4 -14.04 1.66 1.60
N PRO A 5 -13.31 1.21 0.57
CA PRO A 5 -12.19 1.98 0.02
C PRO A 5 -12.63 3.33 -0.57
N VAL A 6 -11.77 4.32 -0.43
CA VAL A 6 -11.88 5.68 -0.96
C VAL A 6 -10.69 5.93 -1.87
N LYS A 7 -10.94 6.38 -3.11
CA LYS A 7 -9.88 6.71 -4.06
C LYS A 7 -9.52 8.19 -3.97
N VAL A 8 -8.24 8.50 -3.76
CA VAL A 8 -7.68 9.86 -3.74
C VAL A 8 -6.38 9.85 -4.55
N SER A 9 -6.25 10.75 -5.52
CA SER A 9 -5.05 10.88 -6.37
C SER A 9 -4.55 9.54 -6.94
N GLY A 10 -5.46 8.68 -7.40
CA GLY A 10 -5.11 7.37 -7.96
C GLY A 10 -4.92 6.24 -6.94
N LYS A 11 -4.68 6.57 -5.67
CA LYS A 11 -4.41 5.64 -4.57
C LYS A 11 -5.71 5.25 -3.84
N LEU A 12 -5.76 4.06 -3.25
CA LEU A 12 -6.91 3.58 -2.48
C LEU A 12 -6.60 3.59 -0.98
N PHE A 13 -7.53 4.16 -0.21
CA PHE A 13 -7.43 4.21 1.24
C PHE A 13 -8.68 3.64 1.88
N ARG A 14 -8.55 3.00 3.04
CA ARG A 14 -9.71 2.66 3.88
C ARG A 14 -9.37 2.86 5.33
N TYR A 15 -10.38 2.89 6.17
CA TYR A 15 -10.19 3.03 7.61
C TYR A 15 -10.47 1.73 8.33
N ASP A 16 -9.56 1.33 9.20
CA ASP A 16 -9.77 0.26 10.15
C ASP A 16 -10.27 0.85 11.47
N PHE A 17 -11.56 0.62 11.75
CA PHE A 17 -12.20 1.13 12.96
C PHE A 17 -11.72 0.43 14.23
N ASP A 18 -11.19 -0.80 14.15
CA ASP A 18 -10.76 -1.55 15.33
C ASP A 18 -9.40 -1.02 15.82
N HIS A 19 -8.56 -0.59 14.88
CA HIS A 19 -7.21 -0.13 15.16
C HIS A 19 -7.06 1.40 15.11
N SER A 20 -8.10 2.12 14.68
CA SER A 20 -8.09 3.58 14.49
C SER A 20 -6.96 4.07 13.58
N VAL A 21 -6.84 3.42 12.43
CA VAL A 21 -5.84 3.74 11.41
C VAL A 21 -6.47 3.87 10.03
N VAL A 22 -5.90 4.71 9.19
CA VAL A 22 -6.10 4.65 7.74
C VAL A 22 -5.07 3.70 7.15
N GLU A 23 -5.52 2.80 6.28
CA GLU A 23 -4.69 1.89 5.50
C GLU A 23 -4.61 2.40 4.06
N TYR A 24 -3.39 2.51 3.51
CA TYR A 24 -3.14 2.59 2.07
C TYR A 24 -3.12 1.16 1.52
N ILE A 25 -3.98 0.89 0.54
CA ILE A 25 -4.24 -0.47 0.06
C ILE A 25 -4.14 -0.57 -1.46
N ILE A 26 -3.89 -1.80 -1.93
CA ILE A 26 -4.08 -2.19 -3.33
C ILE A 26 -4.99 -3.40 -3.40
N LYS A 27 -5.74 -3.52 -4.49
CA LYS A 27 -6.55 -4.71 -4.75
C LYS A 27 -5.66 -5.76 -5.42
N ALA A 28 -5.59 -6.95 -4.85
CA ALA A 28 -4.88 -8.06 -5.46
C ALA A 28 -5.58 -8.46 -6.77
N ASP A 29 -4.79 -8.69 -7.82
CA ASP A 29 -5.28 -9.29 -9.06
C ASP A 29 -5.36 -10.82 -8.91
N ALA A 30 -5.90 -11.48 -9.95
CA ALA A 30 -6.10 -12.93 -9.92
C ALA A 30 -4.77 -13.69 -9.77
N GLU A 31 -3.72 -13.24 -10.46
CA GLU A 31 -2.40 -13.87 -10.39
C GLU A 31 -1.80 -13.77 -8.99
N THR A 32 -1.91 -12.60 -8.36
CA THR A 32 -1.46 -12.36 -6.98
C THR A 32 -2.22 -13.24 -5.99
N ILE A 33 -3.54 -13.40 -6.18
CA ILE A 33 -4.38 -14.26 -5.33
C ILE A 33 -3.97 -15.73 -5.49
N ASP A 34 -3.80 -16.20 -6.73
CA ASP A 34 -3.41 -17.60 -7.00
C ASP A 34 -2.02 -17.90 -6.42
N ALA A 35 -1.06 -16.97 -6.56
CA ALA A 35 0.27 -17.09 -5.99
C ALA A 35 0.25 -17.09 -4.45
N GLU A 36 -0.58 -16.26 -3.81
CA GLU A 36 -0.79 -16.27 -2.35
C GLU A 36 -1.28 -17.64 -1.87
N ILE A 37 -2.30 -18.19 -2.55
CA ILE A 37 -2.91 -19.47 -2.19
C ILE A 37 -1.90 -20.62 -2.35
N GLU A 38 -1.19 -20.68 -3.48
CA GLU A 38 -0.17 -21.71 -3.70
C GLU A 38 0.93 -21.64 -2.62
N TRP A 39 1.40 -20.42 -2.33
CA TRP A 39 2.46 -20.22 -1.35
C TRP A 39 2.02 -20.60 0.05
N GLU A 40 0.82 -20.18 0.49
CA GLU A 40 0.29 -20.52 1.81
C GLU A 40 0.08 -22.02 1.97
N GLN A 41 -0.40 -22.73 0.94
CA GLN A 41 -0.54 -24.19 0.98
C GLN A 41 0.80 -24.90 1.13
N LYS A 42 1.86 -24.37 0.49
CA LYS A 42 3.19 -24.99 0.48
C LYS A 42 4.04 -24.63 1.69
N HIS A 43 3.92 -23.40 2.19
CA HIS A 43 4.82 -22.83 3.18
C HIS A 43 4.12 -22.50 4.52
N GLY A 44 2.78 -22.51 4.57
CA GLY A 44 2.00 -22.23 5.78
C GLY A 44 2.05 -20.76 6.24
N SER A 45 2.47 -19.86 5.36
CA SER A 45 2.56 -18.41 5.60
C SER A 45 2.10 -17.64 4.38
N GLN A 46 1.71 -16.39 4.57
CA GLN A 46 1.36 -15.47 3.47
C GLN A 46 2.58 -15.05 2.66
N LEU A 47 2.42 -14.83 1.35
CA LEU A 47 3.47 -14.33 0.44
C LEU A 47 3.42 -12.80 0.38
N TYR A 48 2.26 -12.27 0.02
CA TYR A 48 1.98 -10.85 -0.13
C TYR A 48 1.12 -10.29 1.00
N GLY A 49 0.47 -11.15 1.80
CA GLY A 49 -0.43 -10.71 2.87
C GLY A 49 -1.80 -10.30 2.33
N VAL A 50 -2.34 -11.06 1.37
CA VAL A 50 -3.66 -10.76 0.80
C VAL A 50 -4.72 -11.02 1.87
N GLY A 51 -5.45 -9.97 2.25
CA GLY A 51 -6.56 -10.10 3.18
C GLY A 51 -7.70 -10.91 2.58
N ALA A 52 -8.57 -11.46 3.44
CA ALA A 52 -9.76 -12.21 2.99
C ALA A 52 -10.72 -11.38 2.12
N ASP A 53 -10.59 -10.05 2.14
CA ASP A 53 -11.33 -9.10 1.30
C ASP A 53 -10.64 -8.76 -0.02
N GLY A 54 -9.52 -9.42 -0.34
CA GLY A 54 -8.77 -9.29 -1.59
C GLY A 54 -7.89 -8.05 -1.67
N TYR A 55 -7.59 -7.39 -0.54
CA TYR A 55 -6.70 -6.23 -0.49
C TYR A 55 -5.39 -6.56 0.23
N ILE A 56 -4.33 -5.94 -0.24
CA ILE A 56 -3.03 -5.90 0.44
C ILE A 56 -2.89 -4.51 1.08
N VAL A 57 -2.46 -4.47 2.34
CA VAL A 57 -2.17 -3.22 3.05
C VAL A 57 -0.70 -2.88 2.85
N LEU A 58 -0.42 -1.76 2.20
CA LEU A 58 0.95 -1.31 1.93
C LEU A 58 1.51 -0.45 3.07
N ALA A 59 0.68 0.40 3.65
CA ALA A 59 1.06 1.26 4.77
C ALA A 59 -0.17 1.58 5.64
N SER A 60 0.07 1.96 6.89
CA SER A 60 -0.98 2.44 7.78
C SER A 60 -0.51 3.65 8.57
N ALA A 61 -1.45 4.55 8.87
CA ALA A 61 -1.19 5.74 9.67
C ALA A 61 -2.36 5.99 10.63
N GLY A 62 -2.03 6.40 11.86
CA GLY A 62 -3.03 6.68 12.89
C GLY A 62 -3.90 7.88 12.51
N LEU A 63 -5.22 7.71 12.60
CA LEU A 63 -6.17 8.80 12.39
C LEU A 63 -7.34 8.63 13.36
N ARG A 64 -7.80 9.72 13.97
CA ARG A 64 -8.98 9.65 14.84
C ARG A 64 -10.23 9.36 14.03
N LYS A 65 -11.14 8.57 14.60
CA LYS A 65 -12.40 8.18 13.95
C LYS A 65 -13.22 9.39 13.53
N GLU A 66 -13.21 10.46 14.33
CA GLU A 66 -13.94 11.71 14.05
C GLU A 66 -13.42 12.42 12.79
N ASN A 67 -12.11 12.33 12.54
CA ASN A 67 -11.50 12.88 11.34
C ASN A 67 -11.87 12.04 10.11
N TRP A 68 -11.98 10.71 10.27
CA TRP A 68 -12.45 9.85 9.18
C TRP A 68 -13.92 10.08 8.82
N THR A 69 -14.79 10.29 9.81
CA THR A 69 -16.23 10.53 9.57
C THR A 69 -16.50 11.92 9.02
N ASN A 70 -15.63 12.90 9.30
CA ASN A 70 -15.68 14.21 8.68
C ASN A 70 -15.11 14.17 7.25
N THR A 71 -15.97 14.33 6.25
CA THR A 71 -15.59 14.28 4.83
C THR A 71 -14.50 15.28 4.44
N ALA A 72 -14.54 16.50 4.97
CA ALA A 72 -13.56 17.53 4.63
C ALA A 72 -12.19 17.20 5.23
N ALA A 73 -12.14 16.89 6.54
CA ALA A 73 -10.91 16.52 7.23
C ALA A 73 -10.30 15.24 6.65
N ARG A 74 -11.14 14.23 6.34
CA ARG A 74 -10.70 13.02 5.65
C ARG A 74 -10.08 13.34 4.30
N LYS A 75 -10.73 14.15 3.48
CA LYS A 75 -10.23 14.48 2.14
C LYS A 75 -8.89 15.20 2.23
N GLU A 76 -8.78 16.20 3.10
CA GLU A 76 -7.54 16.95 3.33
C GLU A 76 -6.39 16.02 3.75
N TYR A 77 -6.63 15.19 4.77
CA TYR A 77 -5.63 14.22 5.25
C TYR A 77 -5.20 13.23 4.17
N LEU A 78 -6.14 12.63 3.45
CA LEU A 78 -5.84 11.65 2.40
C LEU A 78 -5.11 12.28 1.21
N SER A 79 -5.42 13.54 0.87
CA SER A 79 -4.70 14.26 -0.18
C SER A 79 -3.25 14.52 0.23
N GLY A 80 -3.02 15.05 1.44
CA GLY A 80 -1.65 15.26 1.94
C GLY A 80 -0.83 13.98 1.96
N TRP A 81 -1.39 12.89 2.49
CA TRP A 81 -0.69 11.62 2.53
C TRP A 81 -0.45 11.02 1.13
N ALA A 82 -1.38 11.21 0.18
CA ALA A 82 -1.20 10.74 -1.19
C ALA A 82 -0.10 11.49 -1.94
N ASP A 83 0.10 12.78 -1.63
CA ASP A 83 1.17 13.61 -2.18
C ASP A 83 2.53 13.21 -1.58
N GLU A 84 2.61 12.99 -0.26
CA GLU A 84 3.81 12.46 0.41
C GLU A 84 4.24 11.11 -0.17
N LEU A 85 3.30 10.18 -0.38
CA LEU A 85 3.59 8.87 -0.98
C LEU A 85 4.12 9.00 -2.43
N GLU A 86 3.69 10.01 -3.17
CA GLU A 86 4.18 10.25 -4.54
C GLU A 86 5.59 10.85 -4.54
N GLU A 87 5.86 11.77 -3.62
CA GLU A 87 7.19 12.34 -3.41
C GLU A 87 8.19 11.26 -2.99
N GLU A 88 7.84 10.43 -2.01
CA GLU A 88 8.66 9.29 -1.58
C GLU A 88 8.93 8.31 -2.73
N ALA A 89 7.91 7.95 -3.51
CA ALA A 89 8.08 7.07 -4.66
C ALA A 89 9.02 7.66 -5.72
N THR A 90 8.96 8.97 -5.94
CA THR A 90 9.85 9.68 -6.88
C THR A 90 11.29 9.67 -6.37
N CYS A 91 11.51 10.02 -5.11
CA CYS A 91 12.84 9.98 -4.51
C CYS A 91 13.47 8.58 -4.55
N LEU A 92 12.69 7.54 -4.23
CA LEU A 92 13.17 6.15 -4.28
C LEU A 92 13.54 5.72 -5.71
N ALA A 93 12.77 6.15 -6.71
CA ALA A 93 13.07 5.86 -8.11
C ALA A 93 14.36 6.55 -8.57
N ASP A 94 14.55 7.82 -8.20
CA ASP A 94 15.76 8.58 -8.52
C ASP A 94 17.00 7.97 -7.85
N ASP A 95 16.90 7.61 -6.56
CA ASP A 95 17.97 6.94 -5.82
C ASP A 95 18.32 5.59 -6.44
N PHE A 96 17.32 4.80 -6.85
CA PHE A 96 17.56 3.53 -7.55
C PHE A 96 18.34 3.73 -8.84
N VAL A 97 17.98 4.71 -9.67
CA VAL A 97 18.69 5.03 -10.92
C VAL A 97 20.12 5.50 -10.65
N GLN A 98 20.31 6.32 -9.61
CA GLN A 98 21.61 6.89 -9.29
C GLN A 98 22.58 5.87 -8.69
N TYR A 99 22.10 5.04 -7.75
CA TYR A 99 22.97 4.21 -6.91
C TYR A 99 22.88 2.72 -7.21
N GLU A 100 21.69 2.19 -7.48
CA GLU A 100 21.49 0.73 -7.61
C GLU A 100 21.68 0.24 -9.04
N LEU A 101 21.07 0.92 -10.01
CA LEU A 101 21.11 0.53 -11.42
C LEU A 101 22.54 0.39 -11.97
N PRO A 102 23.50 1.30 -11.68
CA PRO A 102 24.88 1.15 -12.15
C PRO A 102 25.59 -0.08 -11.56
N ASN A 103 25.26 -0.46 -10.33
CA ASN A 103 25.84 -1.64 -9.69
C ASN A 103 25.30 -2.92 -10.34
N MET A 104 23.99 -2.97 -10.59
CA MET A 104 23.38 -4.10 -11.29
C MET A 104 23.96 -4.30 -12.70
N MET A 105 24.18 -3.21 -13.44
CA MET A 105 24.79 -3.30 -14.78
C MET A 105 26.23 -3.82 -14.74
N LYS A 106 27.01 -3.48 -13.71
CA LYS A 106 28.36 -4.02 -13.53
C LYS A 106 28.34 -5.51 -13.19
N GLU A 107 27.38 -5.96 -12.40
CA GLU A 107 27.22 -7.38 -12.05
C GLU A 107 26.77 -8.21 -13.24
N ALA A 108 25.83 -7.71 -14.04
CA ALA A 108 25.36 -8.39 -15.25
C ALA A 108 26.43 -8.50 -16.36
N ALA A 109 27.49 -7.68 -16.29
CA ALA A 109 28.59 -7.69 -17.24
C ALA A 109 29.75 -8.62 -16.84
N LYS A 110 29.65 -9.32 -15.70
CA LYS A 110 30.59 -10.38 -15.27
C LYS A 110 30.14 -11.74 -15.75
#